data_AF-A0A060VQI2-F1
#
_entry.id   AF-A0A060VQI2-F1
#
_cell.length_a   1.000
_cell.length_b   1.000
_cell.length_c   1.000
_cell.angle_alpha   90.00
_cell.angle_beta   90.00
_cell.angle_gamma   90.00
#
_symmetry.space_group_name_H-M   'P 1'
#
loop_
_entity.id
_entity.type
_entity.pdbx_description
1 polymer ?
#
loop_
_entity_poly.entity_id
_entity_poly.type
_entity_poly.pdbx_seq_one_letter_code
_entity_poly.pdbx_strand_id
1 'polypeptide(L)'
;MAAIGNRGTVVEAAAFNVEEDVNRLRGAMKGAGTDEAAVIEVLARRTIAQRQRIKEAYKLTVGKDLADDLQGELTGNTEKVVLGLLMIAPKYDAYELRTAIKVSYYCQGNRHNGDIQWGKKSI
;
A
#
# COMPACT_ATOMS: atom_id res chain seq x y z
N MET A 1 -15.03 -22.01 -14.10
CA MET A 1 -14.05 -20.91 -14.13
C MET A 1 -14.83 -19.61 -14.25
N ALA A 2 -14.91 -18.82 -13.18
CA ALA A 2 -15.66 -17.56 -13.21
C ALA A 2 -15.01 -16.62 -14.25
N ALA A 3 -15.81 -16.13 -15.20
CA ALA A 3 -15.37 -15.10 -16.11
C ALA A 3 -15.05 -13.85 -15.28
N ILE A 4 -13.77 -13.51 -15.17
CA ILE A 4 -13.33 -12.22 -14.62
C ILE A 4 -13.92 -11.17 -15.57
N GLY A 5 -15.01 -10.53 -15.16
CA GLY A 5 -15.73 -9.58 -16.01
C GLY A 5 -14.81 -8.43 -16.40
N ASN A 6 -14.69 -8.16 -17.71
CA ASN A 6 -13.84 -7.10 -18.27
C ASN A 6 -14.43 -5.67 -18.05
N ARG A 7 -14.99 -5.41 -16.87
CA ARG A 7 -15.57 -4.12 -16.46
C ARG A 7 -14.66 -3.33 -15.51
N GLY A 8 -13.42 -3.76 -15.33
CA GLY A 8 -12.43 -3.06 -14.53
C GLY A 8 -12.01 -1.75 -15.21
N THR A 9 -11.79 -0.71 -14.42
CA THR A 9 -11.27 0.59 -14.90
C THR A 9 -9.74 0.57 -15.06
N VAL A 10 -9.06 -0.30 -14.31
CA VAL A 10 -7.62 -0.49 -14.41
C VAL A 10 -7.34 -1.70 -15.30
N VAL A 11 -6.71 -1.44 -16.44
CA VAL A 11 -6.30 -2.44 -17.44
C VAL A 11 -4.77 -2.59 -17.44
N GLU A 12 -4.27 -3.67 -18.05
CA GLU A 12 -2.82 -3.85 -18.20
C GLU A 12 -2.19 -2.74 -19.03
N ALA A 13 -1.14 -2.11 -18.48
CA ALA A 13 -0.38 -1.10 -19.23
C ALA A 13 0.39 -1.76 -20.37
N ALA A 14 0.14 -1.31 -21.62
CA ALA A 14 0.76 -1.87 -22.83
C ALA A 14 2.29 -1.67 -22.92
N ALA A 15 2.82 -0.62 -22.29
CA ALA A 15 4.25 -0.29 -22.24
C ALA A 15 4.76 -0.41 -20.79
N PHE A 16 4.66 -1.61 -20.21
CA PHE A 16 5.09 -1.85 -18.84
C PHE A 16 6.59 -2.13 -18.74
N ASN A 17 7.33 -1.21 -18.14
CA ASN A 17 8.73 -1.40 -17.76
C ASN A 17 8.88 -1.27 -16.25
N VAL A 18 9.23 -2.40 -15.61
CA VAL A 18 9.36 -2.49 -14.15
C VAL A 18 10.48 -1.58 -13.63
N GLU A 19 11.61 -1.53 -14.34
CA GLU A 19 12.79 -0.76 -13.90
C GLU A 19 12.52 0.74 -13.98
N GLU A 20 11.82 1.18 -15.03
CA GLU A 20 11.42 2.58 -15.18
C GLU A 20 10.46 3.01 -14.05
N ASP A 21 9.46 2.18 -13.74
CA ASP A 21 8.52 2.45 -12.65
C ASP A 21 9.24 2.50 -11.30
N VAL A 22 10.17 1.57 -11.04
CA VAL A 22 11.00 1.56 -9.82
C VAL A 22 11.87 2.82 -9.72
N ASN A 23 12.52 3.22 -10.81
CA ASN A 23 13.34 4.43 -10.83
C ASN A 23 12.50 5.69 -10.62
N ARG A 24 11.30 5.76 -11.20
CA ARG A 24 10.37 6.87 -11.02
C ARG A 24 9.85 6.96 -9.59
N LEU A 25 9.50 5.83 -8.98
CA LEU A 25 9.12 5.75 -7.57
C LEU A 25 10.27 6.19 -6.66
N ARG A 26 11.49 5.69 -6.91
CA ARG A 26 12.67 6.08 -6.15
C ARG A 26 12.99 7.56 -6.30
N GLY A 27 12.83 8.13 -7.50
CA GLY A 27 12.99 9.55 -7.75
C GLY A 27 11.96 10.39 -6.99
N ALA A 28 10.70 9.96 -6.99
CA ALA A 28 9.61 10.63 -6.28
C ALA A 28 9.79 10.63 -4.74
N MET A 29 10.45 9.61 -4.20
CA MET A 29 10.77 9.48 -2.77
C MET A 29 12.14 10.06 -2.39
N LYS A 30 12.95 10.52 -3.36
CA LYS A 30 14.31 11.02 -3.11
C LYS A 30 14.30 12.54 -2.97
N GLY A 31 14.22 13.05 -1.75
CA GLY A 31 14.33 14.48 -1.49
C GLY A 31 13.83 14.91 -0.12
N ALA A 32 13.75 16.22 0.10
CA ALA A 32 13.04 16.78 1.25
C ALA A 32 11.54 16.81 0.93
N GLY A 33 10.85 15.71 1.26
CA GLY A 33 9.45 15.47 0.92
C GLY A 33 9.29 14.49 -0.24
N THR A 34 8.04 14.06 -0.46
CA THR A 34 7.68 13.06 -1.47
C THR A 34 6.73 13.64 -2.52
N ASP A 35 6.99 13.35 -3.79
CA ASP A 35 6.08 13.68 -4.88
C ASP A 35 4.93 12.65 -4.93
N GLU A 36 3.91 12.92 -4.12
CA GLU A 36 2.72 12.08 -3.98
C GLU A 36 2.00 11.87 -5.33
N ALA A 37 2.00 12.90 -6.19
CA ALA A 37 1.34 12.85 -7.48
C ALA A 37 2.04 11.86 -8.41
N ALA A 38 3.38 11.86 -8.45
CA ALA A 38 4.16 10.90 -9.22
C ALA A 38 3.94 9.45 -8.75
N VAL A 39 3.89 9.23 -7.42
CA VAL A 39 3.62 7.90 -6.85
C VAL A 39 2.23 7.40 -7.25
N ILE A 40 1.20 8.25 -7.11
CA ILE A 40 -0.18 7.90 -7.50
C ILE A 40 -0.26 7.63 -9.00
N GLU A 41 0.40 8.43 -9.84
CA GLU A 41 0.37 8.28 -11.29
C GLU A 41 0.92 6.92 -11.73
N VAL A 42 2.03 6.48 -11.13
CA VAL A 42 2.62 5.17 -11.41
C VAL A 42 1.70 4.06 -10.90
N LEU A 43 1.31 4.08 -9.62
CA LEU A 43 0.58 2.97 -9.03
C LEU A 43 -0.86 2.85 -9.55
N ALA A 44 -1.58 3.96 -9.74
CA ALA A 44 -2.98 3.94 -10.19
C ALA A 44 -3.14 3.39 -11.62
N ARG A 45 -2.12 3.53 -12.48
CA ARG A 45 -2.14 3.07 -13.88
C ARG A 45 -1.57 1.67 -14.09
N ARG A 46 -1.31 0.92 -13.02
CA ARG A 46 -0.77 -0.45 -13.07
C ARG A 46 -1.75 -1.43 -12.45
N THR A 47 -1.84 -2.64 -13.01
CA THR A 47 -2.65 -3.70 -12.44
C THR A 47 -2.01 -4.27 -11.16
N ILE A 48 -2.80 -5.00 -10.37
CA ILE A 48 -2.29 -5.65 -9.14
C ILE A 48 -1.08 -6.54 -9.46
N ALA A 49 -1.14 -7.32 -10.55
CA ALA A 49 -0.03 -8.17 -10.98
C ALA A 49 1.24 -7.37 -11.32
N GLN A 50 1.10 -6.25 -12.03
CA GLN A 50 2.21 -5.36 -12.34
C GLN A 50 2.80 -4.71 -11.07
N ARG A 51 1.94 -4.29 -10.13
CA ARG A 51 2.38 -3.73 -8.85
C ARG A 51 3.17 -4.72 -8.00
N GLN A 52 2.81 -6.01 -8.00
CA GLN A 52 3.60 -7.02 -7.30
C GLN A 52 5.01 -7.16 -7.91
N ARG A 53 5.12 -7.14 -9.25
CA ARG A 53 6.44 -7.15 -9.92
C ARG A 53 7.27 -5.91 -9.58
N ILE A 54 6.65 -4.73 -9.56
CA ILE A 54 7.32 -3.49 -9.11
C ILE A 54 7.82 -3.64 -7.67
N LYS A 55 7.00 -4.20 -6.77
CA LYS A 55 7.38 -4.41 -5.37
C LYS A 55 8.61 -5.32 -5.23
N GLU A 56 8.64 -6.42 -5.97
CA GLU A 56 9.77 -7.35 -6.00
C GLU A 56 11.04 -6.67 -6.55
N ALA A 57 10.93 -5.97 -7.68
CA ALA A 57 12.06 -5.26 -8.29
C ALA A 57 12.57 -4.09 -7.43
N TYR A 58 11.68 -3.36 -6.74
CA TYR A 58 12.07 -2.32 -5.80
C TYR A 58 12.88 -2.90 -4.65
N LYS A 59 12.45 -4.06 -4.11
CA LYS A 59 13.18 -4.75 -3.06
C LYS A 59 14.57 -5.22 -3.51
N LEU A 60 14.71 -5.67 -4.75
CA LEU A 60 16.00 -6.11 -5.31
C LEU A 60 16.95 -4.93 -5.57
N THR A 61 16.44 -3.79 -6.04
CA THR A 61 17.25 -2.64 -6.43
C THR A 61 17.59 -1.71 -5.26
N VAL A 62 16.64 -1.47 -4.35
CA VAL A 62 16.78 -0.55 -3.20
C VAL A 62 17.12 -1.29 -1.92
N GLY A 63 16.77 -2.57 -1.80
CA GLY A 63 16.98 -3.37 -0.59
C GLY A 63 15.95 -3.13 0.52
N LYS A 64 14.91 -2.32 0.26
CA LYS A 64 13.82 -2.00 1.19
C LYS A 64 12.47 -2.46 0.66
N ASP A 65 11.50 -2.66 1.55
CA ASP A 65 10.11 -2.93 1.12
C ASP A 65 9.45 -1.62 0.67
N LEU A 66 8.90 -1.61 -0.55
CA LEU A 66 8.21 -0.44 -1.11
C LEU A 66 7.06 0.05 -0.22
N ALA A 67 6.35 -0.85 0.46
CA ALA A 67 5.23 -0.46 1.31
C ALA A 67 5.72 0.27 2.57
N ASP A 68 6.84 -0.16 3.15
CA ASP A 68 7.40 0.46 4.36
C ASP A 68 7.98 1.85 4.04
N ASP A 69 8.64 2.00 2.89
CA ASP A 69 9.16 3.30 2.42
C ASP A 69 8.01 4.30 2.20
N LEU A 70 6.94 3.87 1.51
CA LEU A 70 5.77 4.71 1.26
C LEU A 70 4.97 5.04 2.52
N GLN A 71 5.00 4.17 3.53
CA GLN A 71 4.39 4.43 4.82
C GLN A 71 5.13 5.53 5.61
N GLY A 72 6.45 5.64 5.47
CA GLY A 72 7.24 6.70 6.10
C GLY A 72 7.08 8.06 5.42
N GLU A 73 6.81 8.04 4.11
CA GLU A 73 6.77 9.24 3.27
C GLU A 73 5.37 9.85 3.12
N LEU A 74 4.31 9.03 3.12
CA LEU A 74 2.93 9.48 2.94
C LEU A 74 2.20 9.53 4.28
N THR A 75 1.22 10.43 4.39
CA THR A 75 0.37 10.52 5.59
C THR A 75 -1.11 10.61 5.24
N GLY A 76 -1.97 10.22 6.18
CA GLY A 76 -3.41 10.43 6.09
C GLY A 76 -4.13 9.44 5.16
N ASN A 77 -5.00 9.96 4.29
CA ASN A 77 -5.82 9.11 3.40
C ASN A 77 -5.03 8.60 2.20
N THR A 78 -4.07 9.38 1.72
CA THR A 78 -3.21 9.06 0.57
C THR A 78 -2.38 7.82 0.86
N GLU A 79 -1.79 7.74 2.07
CA GLU A 79 -1.06 6.58 2.58
C GLU A 79 -1.92 5.32 2.52
N LYS A 80 -3.14 5.36 3.09
CA LYS A 80 -4.05 4.20 3.14
C LYS A 80 -4.40 3.67 1.76
N VAL A 81 -4.71 4.57 0.82
CA VAL A 81 -5.06 4.19 -0.55
C VAL A 81 -3.86 3.55 -1.24
N VAL A 82 -2.68 4.17 -1.16
CA VAL A 82 -1.46 3.67 -1.81
C VAL A 82 -1.04 2.31 -1.24
N LEU A 83 -1.06 2.13 0.08
CA LEU A 83 -0.77 0.85 0.71
C LEU A 83 -1.79 -0.22 0.33
N GLY A 84 -3.09 0.13 0.26
CA GLY A 84 -4.14 -0.77 -0.18
C GLY A 84 -3.94 -1.24 -1.63
N LEU A 85 -3.55 -0.32 -2.53
CA LEU A 85 -3.27 -0.63 -3.93
C LEU A 85 -2.09 -1.60 -4.12
N LEU A 86 -1.15 -1.64 -3.17
CA LEU A 86 0.01 -2.55 -3.18
C LEU A 86 -0.30 -3.94 -2.61
N MET A 87 -1.43 -4.13 -1.93
CA MET A 87 -1.84 -5.43 -1.42
C MET A 87 -2.49 -6.27 -2.52
N ILE A 88 -2.34 -7.60 -2.42
CA ILE A 88 -3.15 -8.53 -3.21
C ILE A 88 -4.59 -8.53 -2.69
N ALA A 89 -5.57 -8.74 -3.58
CA ALA A 89 -7.00 -8.70 -3.24
C ALA A 89 -7.38 -9.46 -1.95
N PRO A 90 -7.04 -10.76 -1.77
CA PRO A 90 -7.42 -11.48 -0.55
C PRO A 90 -6.77 -10.93 0.73
N LYS A 91 -5.58 -10.32 0.60
CA LYS A 91 -4.89 -9.70 1.73
C LYS A 91 -5.54 -8.37 2.10
N TYR A 92 -5.96 -7.60 1.10
CA TYR A 92 -6.68 -6.35 1.32
C TYR A 92 -8.02 -6.61 2.02
N ASP A 93 -8.79 -7.58 1.56
CA ASP A 93 -10.06 -7.97 2.19
C ASP A 93 -9.85 -8.37 3.66
N ALA A 94 -8.86 -9.22 3.95
CA ALA A 94 -8.54 -9.62 5.32
C ALA A 94 -8.06 -8.44 6.18
N TYR A 95 -7.31 -7.50 5.60
CA TYR A 95 -6.84 -6.30 6.28
C TYR A 95 -8.00 -5.39 6.67
N GLU A 96 -8.94 -5.14 5.77
CA GLU A 96 -10.13 -4.32 6.02
C GLU A 96 -11.04 -4.97 7.08
N LEU A 97 -11.30 -6.28 6.98
CA LEU A 97 -12.08 -7.03 7.97
C LEU A 97 -11.46 -6.92 9.37
N ARG A 98 -10.14 -7.15 9.49
CA ARG A 98 -9.42 -7.01 10.76
C ARG A 98 -9.51 -5.59 11.30
N THR A 99 -9.37 -4.59 10.45
CA THR A 99 -9.39 -3.18 10.84
C THR A 99 -10.78 -2.77 11.32
N ALA A 100 -11.84 -3.15 10.61
CA ALA A 100 -13.22 -2.88 10.98
C ALA A 100 -13.59 -3.51 12.33
N ILE A 101 -13.23 -4.78 12.54
CA ILE A 101 -13.46 -5.48 13.81
C ILE A 101 -12.70 -4.80 14.93
N LYS A 102 -11.42 -4.44 14.71
CA LYS A 102 -10.60 -3.74 15.69
C LYS A 102 -11.21 -2.38 16.09
N VAL A 103 -11.69 -1.58 15.13
CA VAL A 103 -12.30 -0.26 15.37
C VAL A 103 -13.52 -0.36 16.29
N SER A 104 -14.32 -1.43 16.18
CA SER A 104 -15.45 -1.68 17.09
C SER A 104 -15.01 -1.79 18.56
N TYR A 105 -13.83 -2.34 18.84
CA TYR A 105 -13.31 -2.42 20.20
C TYR A 105 -12.82 -1.06 20.74
N TYR A 106 -12.31 -0.15 19.90
CA TYR A 106 -11.87 1.19 20.35
C TYR A 106 -13.04 2.16 20.57
N CYS A 107 -14.13 2.08 19.79
CA CYS A 107 -15.36 2.84 20.06
C CYS A 107 -16.08 2.37 21.34
N GLN A 108 -15.90 1.10 21.75
CA GLN A 108 -16.43 0.59 23.03
C GLN A 108 -15.47 0.86 24.21
N GLY A 109 -14.16 0.84 23.98
CA GLY A 109 -13.12 1.00 25.01
C GLY A 109 -12.93 2.42 25.56
N ASN A 110 -13.51 3.45 24.94
CA ASN A 110 -13.47 4.84 25.45
C ASN A 110 -14.65 5.21 26.35
N ARG A 111 -15.43 4.23 26.82
CA ARG A 111 -16.55 4.47 27.74
C ARG A 111 -16.24 4.19 29.21
N HIS A 112 -15.17 3.49 29.55
CA HIS A 112 -14.75 3.31 30.95
C HIS A 112 -13.23 3.43 31.09
N ASN A 113 -12.87 4.31 32.02
CA ASN A 113 -11.54 4.66 32.51
C ASN A 113 -10.71 3.41 32.92
N GLY A 114 -9.42 3.37 32.54
CA GLY A 114 -8.41 2.47 33.12
C GLY A 114 -7.86 1.36 32.21
N ASP A 115 -6.62 1.54 31.76
CA ASP A 115 -5.61 0.53 31.37
C ASP A 115 -5.95 -0.52 30.29
N ILE A 116 -5.45 -0.27 29.07
CA ILE A 116 -5.07 -1.35 28.15
C ILE A 116 -3.72 -1.00 27.50
N GLN A 117 -2.64 -1.40 28.18
CA GLN A 117 -1.31 -1.50 27.58
C GLN A 117 -1.31 -2.62 26.54
N TRP A 118 -1.21 -2.29 25.25
CA TRP A 118 -0.80 -3.26 24.24
C TRP A 118 0.73 -3.23 24.15
N GLY A 119 1.36 -4.17 24.85
CA GLY A 119 2.81 -4.31 24.88
C GLY A 119 3.38 -4.49 23.46
N LYS A 120 4.21 -3.53 23.04
CA LYS A 120 5.47 -3.87 22.37
C LYS A 120 6.57 -3.75 23.42
N LYS A 121 7.02 -4.87 23.97
CA LYS A 121 8.42 -5.03 24.39
C LYS A 121 8.99 -6.22 23.64
N SER A 122 9.76 -5.92 22.60
CA SER A 122 10.87 -6.75 22.14
C SER A 122 12.14 -5.93 22.32
N ILE A 123 12.87 -6.22 23.39
CA ILE A 123 14.25 -6.74 23.40
C ILE A 123 14.34 -7.62 24.64
#